data_AF-A0A0S4JAV9-F1
#
_entry.id   AF-A0A0S4JAV9-F1
#
_cell.length_a   1.000
_cell.length_b   1.000
_cell.length_c   1.000
_cell.angle_alpha   90.00
_cell.angle_beta   90.00
_cell.angle_gamma   90.00
#
_symmetry.space_group_name_H-M   'P 1'
#
loop_
_entity.id
_entity.type
_entity.pdbx_description
1 polymer ?
#
loop_
_entity_poly.entity_id
_entity_poly.type
_entity_poly.pdbx_seq_one_letter_code
_entity_poly.pdbx_strand_id
1 'polypeptide(L)' 'MSLALGTLFFVALGAVGSLSAPLWAQNQTGLVRILAVVAAFCLWLSYALIYLAQMNPLLLPTRNIKAE' A
#
# COMPACT_ATOMS: atom_id res chain seq x y z
N MET A 1 1.71 -7.14 9.40
CA MET A 1 1.29 -7.86 8.18
C MET A 1 2.54 -8.34 7.45
N SER A 2 2.58 -9.60 7.03
CA SER A 2 3.64 -10.09 6.14
C SER A 2 3.51 -9.43 4.76
N LEU A 3 4.60 -9.37 4.00
CA LEU A 3 4.61 -8.79 2.65
C LEU A 3 3.56 -9.46 1.74
N ALA A 4 3.41 -10.79 1.83
CA ALA A 4 2.40 -11.53 1.08
C ALA A 4 0.96 -11.13 1.46
N LEU A 5 0.67 -11.02 2.76
CA LEU A 5 -0.67 -10.64 3.22
C LEU A 5 -1.01 -9.18 2.86
N GLY A 6 -0.02 -8.28 2.95
CA GLY A 6 -0.17 -6.90 2.46
C GLY A 6 -0.42 -6.83 0.96
N THR A 7 0.30 -7.63 0.18
CA THR A 7 0.11 -7.68 -1.28
C THR A 7 -1.31 -8.14 -1.63
N LEU A 8 -1.80 -9.21 -1.00
CA LEU A 8 -3.18 -9.67 -1.21
C LEU A 8 -4.21 -8.61 -0.84
N PHE A 9 -4.00 -7.88 0.27
CA PHE A 9 -4.88 -6.81 0.70
C PHE A 9 -4.97 -5.66 -0.33
N PHE A 10 -3.84 -5.17 -0.83
CA PHE A 10 -3.83 -4.10 -1.82
C PHE A 10 -4.35 -4.53 -3.19
N VAL A 11 -4.11 -5.78 -3.60
CA VAL A 11 -4.73 -6.37 -4.80
C VAL A 11 -6.25 -6.42 -4.66
N ALA A 12 -6.75 -6.88 -3.51
CA ALA A 12 -8.19 -6.90 -3.23
C ALA A 12 -8.80 -5.49 -3.26
N LEU A 13 -8.13 -4.50 -2.66
CA LEU A 13 -8.58 -3.10 -2.70
C LEU A 13 -8.63 -2.53 -4.12
N GLY A 14 -7.58 -2.73 -4.92
CA GLY A 14 -7.55 -2.28 -6.32
C GLY A 14 -8.63 -2.96 -7.18
N ALA A 15 -8.85 -4.27 -6.97
CA ALA A 15 -9.90 -5.02 -7.64
C ALA A 15 -11.30 -4.50 -7.26
N VAL A 16 -11.58 -4.35 -5.97
CA VAL A 16 -12.87 -3.83 -5.48
C VAL A 16 -13.12 -2.42 -5.99
N GLY A 17 -12.11 -1.53 -5.95
CA GLY A 17 -12.23 -0.16 -6.45
C GLY A 17 -12.48 -0.08 -7.97
N SER A 18 -11.86 -0.97 -8.75
CA SER A 18 -12.06 -1.03 -10.21
C SER A 18 -13.41 -1.63 -10.59
N LEU A 19 -13.84 -2.68 -9.89
CA LEU A 19 -15.12 -3.37 -10.13
C LEU A 19 -16.33 -2.56 -9.66
N SER A 20 -16.17 -1.73 -8.61
CA SER A 20 -17.22 -0.82 -8.13
C SER A 20 -17.33 0.48 -8.94
N ALA A 21 -16.32 0.83 -9.74
CA ALA A 21 -16.31 2.02 -10.59
C ALA A 21 -17.61 2.29 -11.38
N PRO A 22 -18.25 1.32 -12.07
CA PRO A 22 -19.50 1.56 -12.80
C PRO A 22 -20.69 1.91 -11.91
N LEU A 23 -20.64 1.63 -10.61
CA LEU A 23 -21.74 1.97 -9.71
C LEU A 23 -21.77 3.48 -9.42
N TRP A 24 -20.62 4.14 -9.34
CA TRP A 24 -20.51 5.51 -8.81
C TRP A 24 -19.97 6.50 -9.86
N ALA A 25 -19.21 6.02 -10.84
CA ALA A 25 -18.72 6.84 -11.94
C ALA A 25 -19.71 6.77 -13.11
N GLN A 26 -20.40 7.88 -13.38
CA GLN A 26 -21.39 7.97 -14.46
C GLN A 26 -20.73 7.86 -15.84
N ASN A 27 -19.93 8.86 -16.24
CA ASN A 27 -19.39 8.98 -17.60
C ASN A 27 -17.87 8.74 -17.69
N GLN A 28 -17.21 8.50 -16.56
CA GLN A 28 -15.74 8.47 -16.42
C GLN A 28 -15.24 7.13 -15.85
N THR A 29 -15.96 6.04 -16.12
CA THR A 29 -15.66 4.71 -15.55
C THR A 29 -14.24 4.22 -15.88
N GLY A 30 -13.77 4.44 -17.11
CA GLY A 30 -12.42 4.07 -17.53
C GLY A 30 -11.33 4.80 -16.74
N LEU A 31 -11.49 6.12 -16.56
CA LEU A 31 -10.55 6.93 -15.79
C LEU A 31 -10.51 6.50 -14.33
N VAL A 32 -11.69 6.29 -13.71
CA VAL A 32 -11.80 5.88 -12.29
C VAL A 32 -11.19 4.49 -12.06
N ARG A 33 -11.36 3.55 -12.99
CA ARG A 33 -10.72 2.23 -12.91
C ARG A 33 -9.20 2.33 -12.92
N ILE A 34 -8.65 3.14 -13.83
CA ILE A 34 -7.20 3.34 -13.93
C ILE A 34 -6.68 4.00 -12.65
N LEU A 35 -7.35 5.07 -12.19
CA LEU A 35 -6.98 5.76 -10.95
C LEU A 35 -7.00 4.82 -9.74
N ALA A 36 -8.02 3.96 -9.62
CA ALA A 36 -8.12 2.99 -8.53
C ALA A 36 -6.95 1.99 -8.54
N VAL A 37 -6.59 1.46 -9.70
CA VAL A 37 -5.47 0.51 -9.84
C VAL A 37 -4.13 1.20 -9.58
N VAL A 38 -3.91 2.39 -10.14
CA VAL A 38 -2.66 3.16 -9.94
C VAL A 38 -2.51 3.57 -8.47
N ALA A 39 -3.57 4.06 -7.83
CA ALA A 39 -3.55 4.41 -6.43
C ALA A 39 -3.23 3.19 -5.55
N ALA A 40 -3.89 2.05 -5.79
CA ALA A 40 -3.62 0.81 -5.06
C ALA A 40 -2.15 0.36 -5.22
N PHE A 41 -1.59 0.47 -6.43
CA PHE A 41 -0.18 0.16 -6.68
C PHE A 41 0.77 1.12 -5.94
N CYS A 42 0.53 2.43 -5.99
CA CYS A 42 1.37 3.42 -5.29
C CYS A 42 1.37 3.23 -3.77
N LEU A 43 0.19 2.93 -3.20
CA LEU A 43 0.04 2.63 -1.77
C LEU A 43 0.76 1.33 -1.39
N TRP A 44 0.59 0.28 -2.20
CA TRP A 44 1.30 -0.98 -2.02
C TRP A 44 2.82 -0.80 -2.11
N LEU A 45 3.31 -0.04 -3.08
CA LEU A 45 4.74 0.22 -3.27
C LEU A 45 5.33 0.93 -2.06
N SER A 46 4.67 1.97 -1.56
CA SER A 46 5.09 2.69 -0.34
C SER A 46 5.17 1.74 0.86
N TYR A 47 4.15 0.90 1.05
CA TYR A 47 4.13 -0.12 2.10
C TYR A 47 5.26 -1.15 1.94
N ALA A 48 5.47 -1.67 0.74
CA ALA A 48 6.47 -2.70 0.45
C ALA A 48 7.89 -2.19 0.71
N LEU A 49 8.20 -0.95 0.31
CA LEU A 49 9.51 -0.35 0.54
C LEU A 49 9.80 -0.16 2.03
N ILE A 50 8.84 0.36 2.80
CA ILE A 50 8.98 0.53 4.25
C ILE A 50 9.18 -0.83 4.94
N TYR A 51 8.40 -1.84 4.53
CA TYR A 51 8.52 -3.19 5.09
C TYR A 51 9.90 -3.81 4.80
N LEU A 52 10.38 -3.73 3.55
CA LEU A 52 11.68 -4.26 3.16
C LEU A 52 12.84 -3.54 3.86
N ALA A 53 12.74 -2.23 4.06
CA ALA A 53 13.75 -1.45 4.78
C ALA A 53 13.93 -1.92 6.24
N GLN A 54 12.94 -2.57 6.83
CA GLN A 54 12.95 -3.01 8.22
C GLN A 54 13.23 -4.51 8.40
N MET A 55 13.28 -5.30 7.33
CA MET A 55 13.44 -6.77 7.42
C MET A 55 14.82 -7.19 7.95
N ASN A 56 15.88 -6.47 7.58
CA ASN A 56 17.25 -6.73 8.05
C ASN A 56 17.95 -5.37 8.28
N PRO A 57 17.65 -4.69 9.41
CA PRO A 57 18.18 -3.37 9.66
C PRO A 57 19.68 -3.44 9.92
N LEU A 58 20.46 -2.61 9.22
CA LEU A 58 21.89 -2.45 9.45
C LEU A 58 22.18 -1.62 10.72
N LEU A 59 21.26 -0.72 11.05
CA LEU A 59 21.38 0.19 12.18
C LEU A 59 20.26 -0.09 13.17
N LEU A 60 20.65 -0.33 14.41
CA LEU A 60 19.72 -0.45 15.53
C LEU A 60 19.56 0.91 16.20
N PRO A 61 18.37 1.24 16.73
CA PRO A 61 18.15 2.48 17.44
C PRO A 61 18.99 2.50 18.73
N THR A 62 19.97 3.39 18.80
CA THR A 62 20.75 3.64 20.02
C THR A 62 20.07 4.75 20.82
N ARG A 63 19.60 4.43 22.03
CA ARG A 63 19.04 5.43 22.95
C ARG A 63 20.13 5.84 23.95
N ASN A 64 20.49 7.12 23.99
CA ASN A 64 21.36 7.66 25.03
C ASN A 64 20.50 7.91 26.29
N ILE A 65 20.39 6.89 27.15
CA ILE A 65 19.74 7.06 28.45
C ILE A 65 20.76 7.76 29.35
N LYS A 66 20.65 9.08 29.48
CA LYS A 66 21.29 9.78 30.58
C LYS A 66 20.60 9.24 31.85
N ALA A 67 21.25 8.33 32.56
CA ALA A 67 20.82 7.95 33.90
C ALA A 67 20.97 9.22 34.74
N GLU A 68 19.84 9.78 35.17
CA GLU A 68 19.80 10.80 36.22
C GLU A 68 20.28 10.20 37.55
#